data_AF-A0A2A4T447-F1
#
_entry.id   AF-A0A2A4T447-F1
#
_cell.length_a   1.000
_cell.length_b   1.000
_cell.length_c   1.000
_cell.angle_alpha   90.00
_cell.angle_beta   90.00
_cell.angle_gamma   90.00
#
_symmetry.space_group_name_H-M   'P 1'
#
loop_
_entity.id
_entity.type
_entity.pdbx_description
1 polymer ?
#
loop_
_entity_poly.entity_id
_entity_poly.type
_entity_poly.pdbx_seq_one_letter_code
_entity_poly.pdbx_strand_id
1 'polypeptide(L)'
;MKFTNKNVFEASEFVQDSLELLQLRRGNMPPIVIDLRSAVEYQEEHLAGANNLPAEFLEDNLMQLPPFAKIIVYGGDDDTKAHDSVKLLRDQGFSDISFVEGGLNTILSAIRSSDDEIFLGDIPEEEWHVKIEEVLDQKIRAALASDGGGMEVLKIDGNKVYIAYHGACNGCASSTAGTLRFIQTTLSVALNYDIEVITT
;
A
#
# COMPACT_ATOMS: atom_id res chain seq x y z
N MET A 1 -33.23 9.37 -27.77
CA MET A 1 -32.18 10.02 -26.93
C MET A 1 -32.32 9.43 -25.54
N LYS A 2 -31.44 8.51 -25.13
CA LYS A 2 -31.46 7.94 -23.77
C LYS A 2 -30.79 8.96 -22.86
N PHE A 3 -31.55 9.54 -21.94
CA PHE A 3 -31.00 10.31 -20.83
C PHE A 3 -30.48 9.29 -19.81
N THR A 4 -29.17 9.01 -19.81
CA THR A 4 -28.54 8.34 -18.67
C THR A 4 -28.42 9.37 -17.57
N ASN A 5 -29.13 9.13 -16.47
CA ASN A 5 -29.01 9.95 -15.27
C ASN A 5 -27.63 9.68 -14.68
N LYS A 6 -26.69 10.64 -14.83
CA LYS A 6 -25.29 10.52 -14.35
C LYS A 6 -25.13 10.35 -12.83
N ASN A 7 -26.23 10.22 -12.09
CA ASN A 7 -26.27 10.03 -10.64
C ASN A 7 -26.52 8.56 -10.21
N VAL A 8 -26.62 7.60 -11.13
CA VAL A 8 -26.71 6.17 -10.76
C VAL A 8 -25.30 5.63 -10.54
N PHE A 9 -25.08 4.88 -9.45
CA PHE A 9 -23.81 4.19 -9.21
C PHE A 9 -23.70 2.96 -10.10
N GLU A 10 -22.60 2.86 -10.84
CA GLU A 10 -22.25 1.69 -11.64
C GLU A 10 -20.85 1.24 -11.22
N ALA A 11 -20.75 0.10 -10.52
CA ALA A 11 -19.47 -0.37 -9.99
C ALA A 11 -18.42 -0.58 -11.10
N SER A 12 -18.84 -1.00 -12.29
CA SER A 12 -17.96 -1.23 -13.44
C SER A 12 -17.15 0.00 -13.88
N GLU A 13 -17.56 1.22 -13.49
CA GLU A 13 -16.81 2.45 -13.76
C GLU A 13 -15.60 2.64 -12.82
N PHE A 14 -15.52 1.85 -11.75
CA PHE A 14 -14.51 1.96 -10.69
C PHE A 14 -13.58 0.74 -10.60
N VAL A 15 -13.57 -0.13 -11.61
CA VAL A 15 -12.71 -1.31 -11.62
C VAL A 15 -11.25 -0.91 -11.85
N GLN A 16 -10.36 -1.45 -11.04
CA GLN A 16 -8.91 -1.32 -11.12
C GLN A 16 -8.30 -2.62 -11.64
N ASP A 17 -7.52 -2.52 -12.71
CA ASP A 17 -6.71 -3.62 -13.20
C ASP A 17 -5.58 -3.97 -12.21
N SER A 18 -5.35 -5.26 -11.98
CA SER A 18 -4.38 -5.76 -11.00
C SER A 18 -2.92 -5.50 -11.40
N LEU A 19 -2.59 -5.56 -12.70
CA LEU A 19 -1.24 -5.25 -13.18
C LEU A 19 -0.98 -3.75 -13.10
N GLU A 20 -1.99 -2.92 -13.41
CA GLU A 20 -1.90 -1.48 -13.21
C GLU A 20 -1.76 -1.14 -11.72
N LEU A 21 -2.49 -1.79 -10.80
CA LEU A 21 -2.30 -1.63 -9.36
C LEU A 21 -0.85 -1.94 -8.92
N LEU A 22 -0.24 -2.99 -9.46
CA LEU A 22 1.16 -3.36 -9.21
C LEU A 22 2.15 -2.29 -9.70
N GLN A 23 1.85 -1.63 -10.81
CA GLN A 23 2.66 -0.52 -11.30
C GLN A 23 2.45 0.74 -10.44
N LEU A 24 1.21 1.09 -10.13
CA LEU A 24 0.86 2.31 -9.38
C LEU A 24 1.49 2.35 -7.98
N ARG A 25 1.48 1.22 -7.25
CA ARG A 25 2.09 1.13 -5.91
C ARG A 25 3.61 1.34 -5.89
N ARG A 26 4.28 1.22 -7.05
CA ARG A 26 5.73 1.43 -7.21
C ARG A 26 6.06 2.83 -7.74
N GLY A 27 5.05 3.65 -8.04
CA GLY A 27 5.21 5.01 -8.55
C GLY A 27 5.49 6.06 -7.47
N ASN A 28 5.71 7.31 -7.91
CA ASN A 28 6.08 8.42 -7.02
C ASN A 28 4.95 8.86 -6.07
N MET A 29 3.69 8.71 -6.48
CA MET A 29 2.52 9.00 -5.65
C MET A 29 1.69 7.71 -5.57
N PRO A 30 2.13 6.74 -4.75
CA PRO A 30 1.47 5.45 -4.69
C PRO A 30 0.06 5.61 -4.09
N PRO A 31 -0.91 4.80 -4.53
CA PRO A 31 -2.25 4.79 -3.96
C PRO A 31 -2.23 4.25 -2.53
N ILE A 32 -3.25 4.64 -1.74
CA ILE A 32 -3.57 3.95 -0.50
C ILE A 32 -4.33 2.69 -0.86
N VAL A 33 -3.70 1.54 -0.66
CA VAL A 33 -4.34 0.24 -0.88
C VAL A 33 -4.97 -0.22 0.43
N ILE A 34 -6.27 -0.56 0.39
CA ILE A 34 -7.04 -0.99 1.55
C ILE A 34 -7.58 -2.40 1.33
N ASP A 35 -7.25 -3.29 2.25
CA ASP A 35 -7.83 -4.63 2.36
C ASP A 35 -9.10 -4.57 3.23
N LEU A 36 -10.25 -4.84 2.61
CA LEU A 36 -11.57 -4.79 3.23
C LEU A 36 -11.96 -6.08 3.98
N ARG A 37 -11.10 -7.10 3.96
CA ARG A 37 -11.33 -8.38 4.64
C ARG A 37 -11.09 -8.25 6.14
N SER A 38 -11.45 -9.27 6.90
CA SER A 38 -11.20 -9.30 8.34
C SER A 38 -9.70 -9.27 8.65
N ALA A 39 -9.35 -8.84 9.86
CA ALA A 39 -7.96 -8.88 10.32
C ALA A 39 -7.38 -10.30 10.30
N VAL A 40 -8.20 -11.34 10.49
CA VAL A 40 -7.75 -12.74 10.42
C VAL A 40 -7.35 -13.10 8.99
N GLU A 41 -8.21 -12.85 8.02
CA GLU A 41 -7.93 -13.11 6.60
C GLU A 41 -6.73 -12.29 6.09
N TYR A 42 -6.59 -11.05 6.58
CA TYR A 42 -5.44 -10.22 6.28
C TYR A 42 -4.14 -10.85 6.80
N GLN A 43 -4.11 -11.32 8.05
CA GLN A 43 -2.90 -11.92 8.63
C GLN A 43 -2.51 -13.27 7.99
N GLU A 44 -3.46 -13.97 7.38
CA GLU A 44 -3.18 -15.24 6.68
C GLU A 44 -2.42 -15.02 5.37
N GLU A 45 -2.92 -14.13 4.51
CA GLU A 45 -2.26 -13.70 3.28
C GLU A 45 -2.90 -12.39 2.82
N HIS A 46 -2.08 -11.41 2.46
CA HIS A 46 -2.54 -10.11 1.96
C HIS A 46 -1.52 -9.54 0.98
N LEU A 47 -1.91 -8.42 0.38
CA LEU A 47 -1.02 -7.67 -0.47
C LEU A 47 -0.03 -6.85 0.36
N ALA A 48 1.27 -7.13 0.24
CA ALA A 48 2.30 -6.40 0.98
C ALA A 48 2.21 -4.88 0.76
N GLY A 49 2.22 -4.12 1.86
CA GLY A 49 2.06 -2.67 1.87
C GLY A 49 0.61 -2.17 1.88
N ALA A 50 -0.41 -3.05 1.78
CA ALA A 50 -1.80 -2.69 1.98
C ALA A 50 -2.10 -2.33 3.45
N ASN A 51 -3.25 -1.69 3.69
CA ASN A 51 -3.76 -1.36 5.01
C ASN A 51 -5.01 -2.20 5.26
N ASN A 52 -5.06 -2.96 6.34
CA ASN A 52 -6.32 -3.61 6.72
C ASN A 52 -7.29 -2.61 7.31
N LEU A 53 -8.45 -2.45 6.67
CA LEU A 53 -9.60 -1.75 7.21
C LEU A 53 -10.84 -2.55 6.80
N PRO A 54 -11.26 -3.51 7.63
CA PRO A 54 -12.42 -4.34 7.33
C PRO A 54 -13.64 -3.48 6.96
N ALA A 55 -14.40 -3.91 5.95
CA ALA A 55 -15.48 -3.09 5.37
C ALA A 55 -16.49 -2.58 6.41
N GLU A 56 -16.78 -3.38 7.45
CA GLU A 56 -17.67 -3.01 8.56
C GLU A 56 -17.19 -1.80 9.37
N PHE A 57 -15.91 -1.47 9.32
CA PHE A 57 -15.32 -0.33 10.02
C PHE A 57 -15.05 0.86 9.09
N LEU A 58 -15.28 0.73 7.78
CA LEU A 58 -14.94 1.78 6.82
C LEU A 58 -15.69 3.09 7.11
N GLU A 59 -17.00 3.02 7.33
CA GLU A 59 -17.86 4.19 7.58
C GLU A 59 -17.39 4.98 8.81
N ASP A 60 -17.09 4.29 9.90
CA ASP A 60 -16.63 4.90 11.16
C ASP A 60 -15.24 5.55 11.04
N ASN A 61 -14.44 5.15 10.04
CA ASN A 61 -13.06 5.59 9.85
C ASN A 61 -12.86 6.56 8.67
N LEU A 62 -13.93 6.98 7.98
CA LEU A 62 -13.85 7.87 6.80
C LEU A 62 -13.06 9.15 7.06
N MET A 63 -13.23 9.77 8.24
CA MET A 63 -12.54 11.01 8.60
C MET A 63 -11.02 10.87 8.73
N GLN A 64 -10.51 9.64 8.85
CA GLN A 64 -9.08 9.36 8.94
C GLN A 64 -8.45 9.15 7.56
N LEU A 65 -9.27 8.91 6.52
CA LEU A 65 -8.79 8.69 5.16
C LEU A 65 -8.59 10.04 4.45
N PRO A 66 -7.48 10.24 3.73
CA PRO A 66 -7.23 11.46 2.99
C PRO A 66 -8.09 11.53 1.71
N PRO A 67 -9.06 12.46 1.60
CA PRO A 67 -10.07 12.43 0.53
C PRO A 67 -9.54 12.75 -0.88
N PHE A 68 -8.33 13.31 -0.96
CA PHE A 68 -7.66 13.67 -2.22
C PHE A 68 -6.66 12.63 -2.71
N ALA A 69 -6.35 11.60 -1.91
CA ALA A 69 -5.44 10.54 -2.32
C ALA A 69 -6.17 9.55 -3.24
N LYS A 70 -5.43 8.88 -4.12
CA LYS A 70 -5.94 7.71 -4.82
C LYS A 70 -6.12 6.56 -3.82
N ILE A 71 -7.35 6.06 -3.67
CA ILE A 71 -7.67 4.92 -2.79
C ILE A 71 -8.10 3.74 -3.64
N ILE A 72 -7.43 2.61 -3.46
CA ILE A 72 -7.79 1.36 -4.15
C ILE A 72 -8.15 0.34 -3.08
N VAL A 73 -9.37 -0.18 -3.15
CA VAL A 73 -9.85 -1.19 -2.20
C VAL A 73 -9.84 -2.58 -2.84
N TYR A 74 -9.67 -3.63 -2.04
CA TYR A 74 -9.92 -4.99 -2.48
C TYR A 74 -10.55 -5.82 -1.36
N GLY A 75 -11.36 -6.80 -1.74
CA GLY A 75 -12.01 -7.75 -0.83
C GLY A 75 -11.49 -9.18 -1.03
N GLY A 76 -12.33 -10.15 -0.65
CA GLY A 76 -12.19 -11.54 -1.10
C GLY A 76 -12.76 -11.72 -2.51
N ASP A 77 -13.13 -12.96 -2.85
CA ASP A 77 -13.70 -13.30 -4.17
C ASP A 77 -15.09 -12.71 -4.44
N ASP A 78 -15.81 -12.31 -3.37
CA ASP A 78 -17.09 -11.63 -3.46
C ASP A 78 -16.90 -10.11 -3.41
N ASP A 79 -17.11 -9.47 -4.55
CA ASP A 79 -16.95 -8.02 -4.73
C ASP A 79 -18.05 -7.17 -4.08
N THR A 80 -19.08 -7.77 -3.47
CA THR A 80 -20.19 -7.02 -2.83
C THR A 80 -19.68 -5.96 -1.85
N LYS A 81 -18.75 -6.34 -0.95
CA LYS A 81 -18.15 -5.40 0.02
C LYS A 81 -17.32 -4.32 -0.66
N ALA A 82 -16.62 -4.65 -1.75
CA ALA A 82 -15.83 -3.69 -2.50
C ALA A 82 -16.71 -2.66 -3.21
N HIS A 83 -17.80 -3.11 -3.85
CA HIS A 83 -18.79 -2.25 -4.49
C HIS A 83 -19.44 -1.28 -3.48
N ASP A 84 -19.89 -1.78 -2.34
CA ASP A 84 -20.50 -0.96 -1.29
C ASP A 84 -19.50 0.06 -0.72
N SER A 85 -18.24 -0.34 -0.56
CA SER A 85 -17.16 0.53 -0.07
C SER A 85 -16.82 1.66 -1.03
N VAL A 86 -16.69 1.37 -2.33
CA VAL A 86 -16.43 2.40 -3.35
C VAL A 86 -17.63 3.35 -3.48
N LYS A 87 -18.86 2.82 -3.43
CA LYS A 87 -20.06 3.65 -3.42
C LYS A 87 -20.07 4.60 -2.21
N LEU A 88 -19.77 4.08 -1.01
CA LEU A 88 -19.67 4.88 0.20
C LEU A 88 -18.62 5.98 0.05
N LEU A 89 -17.40 5.66 -0.36
CA LEU A 89 -16.33 6.63 -0.56
C LEU A 89 -16.74 7.72 -1.57
N ARG A 90 -17.36 7.33 -2.70
CA ARG A 90 -17.87 8.28 -3.70
C ARG A 90 -18.89 9.23 -3.10
N ASP A 91 -19.87 8.70 -2.38
CA ASP A 91 -20.97 9.46 -1.79
C ASP A 91 -20.46 10.42 -0.69
N GLN A 92 -19.31 10.12 -0.10
CA GLN A 92 -18.60 10.94 0.89
C GLN A 92 -17.58 11.91 0.27
N GLY A 93 -17.50 11.98 -1.07
CA GLY A 93 -16.72 12.99 -1.79
C GLY A 93 -15.26 12.64 -2.04
N PHE A 94 -14.87 11.37 -1.87
CA PHE A 94 -13.54 10.91 -2.31
C PHE A 94 -13.46 10.94 -3.84
N SER A 95 -12.40 11.54 -4.37
CA SER A 95 -12.34 11.93 -5.78
C SER A 95 -11.66 10.92 -6.72
N ASP A 96 -10.77 10.08 -6.19
CA ASP A 96 -10.00 9.10 -6.96
C ASP A 96 -10.03 7.76 -6.22
N ILE A 97 -11.00 6.93 -6.58
CA ILE A 97 -11.29 5.67 -5.92
C ILE A 97 -11.50 4.56 -6.95
N SER A 98 -11.07 3.36 -6.62
CA SER A 98 -11.34 2.17 -7.42
C SER A 98 -11.30 0.90 -6.56
N PHE A 99 -11.73 -0.23 -7.12
CA PHE A 99 -11.58 -1.54 -6.49
C PHE A 99 -11.06 -2.59 -7.44
N VAL A 100 -10.44 -3.65 -6.92
CA VAL A 100 -9.99 -4.79 -7.73
C VAL A 100 -11.06 -5.87 -7.76
N GLU A 101 -11.55 -6.20 -8.96
CA GLU A 101 -12.52 -7.28 -9.19
C GLU A 101 -11.91 -8.66 -8.91
N GLY A 102 -12.64 -9.52 -8.19
CA GLY A 102 -12.14 -10.81 -7.69
C GLY A 102 -11.11 -10.70 -6.57
N GLY A 103 -10.92 -9.50 -6.02
CA GLY A 103 -10.19 -9.26 -4.78
C GLY A 103 -8.75 -9.79 -4.75
N LEU A 104 -8.33 -10.30 -3.57
CA LEU A 104 -6.96 -10.75 -3.33
C LEU A 104 -6.49 -11.81 -4.35
N ASN A 105 -7.34 -12.77 -4.72
CA ASN A 105 -6.94 -13.88 -5.59
C ASN A 105 -6.51 -13.40 -6.98
N THR A 106 -7.21 -12.41 -7.56
CA THR A 106 -6.81 -11.77 -8.82
C THR A 106 -5.47 -11.04 -8.68
N ILE A 107 -5.26 -10.34 -7.56
CA ILE A 107 -4.02 -9.62 -7.27
C ILE A 107 -2.83 -10.58 -7.15
N LEU A 108 -2.98 -11.68 -6.41
CA LEU A 108 -1.93 -12.69 -6.24
C LEU A 108 -1.64 -13.44 -7.55
N SER A 109 -2.64 -13.62 -8.40
CA SER A 109 -2.41 -14.18 -9.74
C SER A 109 -1.60 -13.22 -10.59
N ALA A 110 -1.92 -11.92 -10.55
CA ALA A 110 -1.18 -10.89 -11.27
C ALA A 110 0.27 -10.77 -10.78
N ILE A 111 0.50 -10.75 -9.47
CA ILE A 111 1.84 -10.57 -8.88
C ILE A 111 2.77 -11.73 -9.24
N ARG A 112 2.27 -12.97 -9.16
CA ARG A 112 3.03 -14.18 -9.52
C ARG A 112 3.30 -14.30 -11.02
N SER A 113 2.57 -13.55 -11.85
CA SER A 113 2.75 -13.51 -13.30
C SER A 113 3.67 -12.36 -13.78
N SER A 114 4.10 -11.48 -12.88
CA SER A 114 4.91 -10.32 -13.21
C SER A 114 6.40 -10.60 -12.99
N ASP A 115 7.19 -10.42 -14.05
CA ASP A 115 8.65 -10.61 -14.00
C ASP A 115 9.39 -9.51 -13.21
N ASP A 116 8.72 -8.40 -12.91
CA ASP A 116 9.32 -7.24 -12.22
C ASP A 116 9.16 -7.32 -10.69
N GLU A 117 8.53 -8.38 -10.17
CA GLU A 117 8.24 -8.53 -8.75
C GLU A 117 9.34 -9.32 -8.04
N ILE A 118 9.77 -8.81 -6.89
CA ILE A 118 10.73 -9.47 -6.02
C ILE A 118 9.95 -10.00 -4.82
N PHE A 119 10.14 -11.28 -4.49
CA PHE A 119 9.54 -11.92 -3.32
C PHE A 119 10.65 -12.24 -2.33
N LEU A 120 10.79 -11.42 -1.29
CA LEU A 120 11.86 -11.60 -0.30
C LEU A 120 11.78 -12.96 0.40
N GLY A 121 10.57 -13.49 0.61
CA GLY A 121 10.35 -14.82 1.20
C GLY A 121 10.91 -15.98 0.36
N ASP A 122 11.16 -15.77 -0.94
CA ASP A 122 11.76 -16.78 -1.82
C ASP A 122 13.29 -16.66 -1.89
N ILE A 123 13.86 -15.63 -1.26
CA ILE A 123 15.30 -15.36 -1.22
C ILE A 123 15.87 -15.90 0.11
N PRO A 124 17.04 -16.57 0.11
CA PRO A 124 17.70 -16.99 1.34
C PRO A 124 17.88 -15.83 2.33
N GLU A 125 17.61 -16.06 3.61
CA GLU A 125 17.60 -15.00 4.64
C GLU A 125 18.94 -14.27 4.76
N GLU A 126 20.05 -14.97 4.51
CA GLU A 126 21.40 -14.40 4.47
C GLU A 126 21.60 -13.32 3.38
N GLU A 127 20.75 -13.31 2.35
CA GLU A 127 20.77 -12.33 1.25
C GLU A 127 19.80 -11.17 1.48
N TRP A 128 18.93 -11.22 2.49
CA TRP A 128 17.91 -10.19 2.72
C TRP A 128 18.50 -8.81 2.94
N HIS A 129 19.63 -8.73 3.64
CA HIS A 129 20.33 -7.46 3.85
C HIS A 129 20.68 -6.78 2.53
N VAL A 130 21.17 -7.53 1.55
CA VAL A 130 21.54 -6.99 0.24
C VAL A 130 20.31 -6.44 -0.47
N LYS A 131 19.20 -7.19 -0.48
CA LYS A 131 17.96 -6.77 -1.14
C LYS A 131 17.30 -5.56 -0.50
N ILE A 132 17.30 -5.50 0.83
CA ILE A 132 16.77 -4.36 1.58
C ILE A 132 17.62 -3.12 1.31
N GLU A 133 18.95 -3.23 1.37
CA GLU A 133 19.87 -2.11 1.08
C GLU A 133 19.72 -1.59 -0.35
N GLU A 134 19.59 -2.47 -1.35
CA GLU A 134 19.34 -2.09 -2.74
C GLU A 134 18.06 -1.25 -2.89
N VAL A 135 16.97 -1.65 -2.24
CA VAL A 135 15.71 -0.88 -2.27
C VAL A 135 15.86 0.47 -1.56
N LEU A 136 16.53 0.49 -0.40
CA LEU A 136 16.77 1.73 0.35
C LEU A 136 17.58 2.74 -0.48
N ASP A 137 18.64 2.30 -1.15
CA ASP A 137 19.47 3.13 -2.02
C ASP A 137 18.69 3.67 -3.21
N GLN A 138 17.95 2.80 -3.89
CA GLN A 138 17.27 3.16 -5.14
C GLN A 138 16.04 4.03 -4.93
N LYS A 139 15.27 3.80 -3.86
CA LYS A 139 13.92 4.38 -3.71
C LYS A 139 13.77 5.38 -2.56
N ILE A 140 14.63 5.30 -1.54
CA ILE A 140 14.41 6.03 -0.28
C ILE A 140 15.49 7.07 -0.02
N ARG A 141 16.77 6.68 -0.02
CA ARG A 141 17.87 7.58 0.39
C ARG A 141 17.98 8.82 -0.51
N ALA A 142 17.79 8.66 -1.82
CA ALA A 142 17.78 9.79 -2.75
C ALA A 142 16.64 10.79 -2.46
N ALA A 143 15.46 10.28 -2.11
CA ALA A 143 14.30 11.11 -1.73
C ALA A 143 14.58 11.86 -0.43
N LEU A 144 15.06 11.17 0.62
CA LEU A 144 15.37 11.80 1.91
C LEU A 144 16.49 12.85 1.81
N ALA A 145 17.53 12.57 1.03
CA ALA A 145 18.64 13.49 0.82
C ALA A 145 18.18 14.79 0.14
N SER A 146 17.20 14.70 -0.77
CA SER A 146 16.62 15.87 -1.45
C SER A 146 15.91 16.81 -0.47
N ASP A 147 15.39 16.27 0.63
CA ASP A 147 14.75 17.02 1.73
C ASP A 147 15.73 17.41 2.85
N GLY A 148 17.04 17.21 2.66
CA GLY A 148 18.08 17.51 3.66
C GLY A 148 18.11 16.53 4.84
N GLY A 149 17.47 15.37 4.68
CA GLY A 149 17.45 14.27 5.62
C GLY A 149 18.36 13.11 5.23
N GLY A 150 18.36 12.06 6.04
CA GLY A 150 19.08 10.82 5.74
C GLY A 150 18.72 9.71 6.72
N MET A 151 19.15 8.50 6.41
CA MET A 151 18.99 7.35 7.30
C MET A 151 20.11 6.32 7.10
N GLU A 152 20.40 5.54 8.14
CA GLU A 152 21.26 4.35 8.09
C GLU A 152 20.55 3.14 8.69
N VAL A 153 20.87 1.94 8.19
CA VAL A 153 20.38 0.68 8.76
C VAL A 153 21.33 0.28 9.89
N LEU A 154 20.77 0.05 11.08
CA LEU A 154 21.52 -0.41 12.24
C LEU A 154 21.53 -1.93 12.35
N LYS A 155 20.38 -2.55 12.07
CA LYS A 155 20.16 -3.99 12.22
C LYS A 155 19.01 -4.43 11.31
N ILE A 156 19.12 -5.64 10.78
CA ILE A 156 18.00 -6.38 10.19
C ILE A 156 17.82 -7.66 11.01
N ASP A 157 16.59 -7.96 11.39
CA ASP A 157 16.22 -9.10 12.23
C ASP A 157 14.92 -9.71 11.68
N GLY A 158 15.06 -10.71 10.82
CA GLY A 158 13.97 -11.21 9.99
C GLY A 158 13.31 -10.05 9.23
N ASN A 159 12.01 -9.86 9.46
CA ASN A 159 11.21 -8.84 8.79
C ASN A 159 11.35 -7.43 9.40
N LYS A 160 12.13 -7.26 10.48
CA LYS A 160 12.30 -5.98 11.16
C LYS A 160 13.58 -5.29 10.70
N VAL A 161 13.45 -4.05 10.25
CA VAL A 161 14.57 -3.18 9.82
C VAL A 161 14.70 -2.02 10.80
N TYR A 162 15.79 -2.01 11.56
CA TYR A 162 16.09 -0.97 12.53
C TYR A 162 16.90 0.13 11.86
N ILE A 163 16.43 1.37 11.95
CA ILE A 163 17.07 2.52 11.31
C ILE A 163 17.36 3.64 12.32
N ALA A 164 18.41 4.40 12.04
CA ALA A 164 18.64 5.71 12.64
C ALA A 164 18.45 6.80 11.60
N TYR A 165 17.74 7.88 11.96
CA TYR A 165 17.62 9.06 11.13
C TYR A 165 18.84 9.98 11.27
N HIS A 166 19.05 10.79 10.24
CA HIS A 166 20.08 11.83 10.18
C HIS A 166 19.50 13.13 9.63
N GLY A 167 20.19 14.25 9.90
CA GLY A 167 19.86 15.55 9.32
C GLY A 167 18.47 16.06 9.71
N ALA A 168 17.75 16.63 8.75
CA ALA A 168 16.41 17.19 8.97
C ALA A 168 15.37 16.16 9.46
N CYS A 169 15.60 14.86 9.27
CA CYS A 169 14.69 13.79 9.70
C CYS A 169 14.70 13.57 11.23
N ASN A 170 15.69 14.07 11.97
CA ASN A 170 15.87 13.81 13.40
C ASN A 170 15.01 14.65 14.36
N GLY A 171 14.21 15.62 13.88
CA GLY A 171 13.74 16.70 14.74
C GLY A 171 12.27 17.13 14.65
N CYS A 172 11.46 16.64 13.72
CA CYS A 172 10.06 17.04 13.60
C CYS A 172 9.14 15.83 13.78
N ALA A 173 8.53 15.70 14.96
CA ALA A 173 7.67 14.57 15.32
C ALA A 173 6.53 14.31 14.32
N SER A 174 6.04 15.36 13.64
CA SER A 174 5.00 15.23 12.60
C SER A 174 5.51 14.69 11.27
N SER A 175 6.79 14.89 10.92
CA SER A 175 7.37 14.33 9.70
C SER A 175 7.90 12.92 9.91
N THR A 176 8.37 12.57 11.12
CA THR A 176 8.93 11.26 11.43
C THR A 176 7.93 10.12 11.19
N ALA A 177 6.67 10.27 11.61
CA ALA A 177 5.64 9.23 11.42
C ALA A 177 5.31 9.01 9.93
N GLY A 178 5.18 10.09 9.15
CA GLY A 178 4.93 10.02 7.71
C GLY A 178 6.10 9.42 6.94
N THR A 179 7.33 9.86 7.25
CA THR A 179 8.55 9.31 6.65
C THR A 179 8.73 7.84 7.01
N LEU A 180 8.50 7.44 8.26
CA LEU A 180 8.59 6.05 8.69
C LEU A 180 7.60 5.17 7.90
N ARG A 181 6.36 5.62 7.76
CA ARG A 181 5.34 4.93 6.96
C ARG A 181 5.76 4.82 5.50
N PHE A 182 6.30 5.89 4.92
CA PHE A 182 6.82 5.87 3.55
C PHE A 182 7.92 4.83 3.36
N ILE A 183 8.92 4.79 4.25
CA ILE A 183 10.02 3.81 4.19
C ILE A 183 9.46 2.38 4.30
N GLN A 184 8.61 2.13 5.30
CA GLN A 184 8.03 0.82 5.53
C GLN A 184 7.22 0.35 4.33
N THR A 185 6.26 1.15 3.85
CA THR A 185 5.44 0.79 2.69
C THR A 185 6.28 0.59 1.44
N THR A 186 7.29 1.43 1.20
CA THR A 186 8.18 1.28 0.04
C THR A 186 8.95 -0.04 0.07
N LEU A 187 9.50 -0.41 1.24
CA LEU A 187 10.17 -1.70 1.42
C LEU A 187 9.19 -2.85 1.23
N SER A 188 8.02 -2.81 1.89
CA SER A 188 7.05 -3.90 1.80
C SER A 188 6.56 -4.15 0.38
N VAL A 189 6.27 -3.07 -0.35
CA VAL A 189 5.83 -3.14 -1.75
C VAL A 189 6.95 -3.62 -2.67
N ALA A 190 8.17 -3.10 -2.52
CA ALA A 190 9.26 -3.46 -3.43
C ALA A 190 9.75 -4.90 -3.27
N LEU A 191 9.54 -5.48 -2.08
CA LEU A 191 10.04 -6.80 -1.70
C LEU A 191 8.93 -7.84 -1.53
N ASN A 192 7.67 -7.46 -1.79
CA ASN A 192 6.47 -8.28 -1.56
C ASN A 192 6.51 -9.05 -0.25
N TYR A 193 6.84 -8.33 0.83
CA TYR A 193 7.04 -8.91 2.14
C TYR A 193 6.69 -7.91 3.24
N ASP A 194 6.16 -8.38 4.35
CA ASP A 194 5.76 -7.50 5.46
C ASP A 194 6.97 -7.03 6.28
N ILE A 195 7.64 -6.00 5.77
CA ILE A 195 8.71 -5.31 6.49
C ILE A 195 8.12 -4.38 7.55
N GLU A 196 8.66 -4.46 8.77
CA GLU A 196 8.41 -3.53 9.87
C GLU A 196 9.66 -2.65 10.05
N VAL A 197 9.50 -1.33 9.94
CA VAL A 197 10.63 -0.40 10.13
C VAL A 197 10.56 0.21 11.51
N ILE A 198 11.65 0.11 12.26
CA ILE A 198 11.73 0.54 13.66
C ILE A 198 12.81 1.62 13.76
N THR A 199 12.42 2.80 14.25
CA THR A 199 13.35 3.90 14.52
C THR A 199 13.91 3.77 15.93
N THR A 200 15.22 3.95 16.09
CA THR A 200 15.89 3.91 17.40
C THR A 200 16.54 5.23 17.76
#